data_AF-B0N677-F1
#
_entry.id   AF-B0N677-F1
#
_cell.length_a   1.000
_cell.length_b   1.000
_cell.length_c   1.000
_cell.angle_alpha   90.00
_cell.angle_beta   90.00
_cell.angle_gamma   90.00
#
_symmetry.space_group_name_H-M   'P 1'
#
loop_
_entity.id
_entity.type
_entity.pdbx_description
1 polymer ?
#
loop_
_entity_poly.entity_id
_entity_poly.type
_entity_poly.pdbx_seq_one_letter_code
_entity_poly.pdbx_strand_id
1 'polypeptide(L)' 'MGQISGHNFNFNLHVITGSIALLLMAFHAVWATVILIKKNDRAKKTFHKFSIIVWSIWLIPYIIGIYIGMKG' A
#
# COMPACT_ATOMS: atom_id res chain seq x y z
N MET A 1 -11.92 31.30 22.53
CA MET A 1 -12.80 30.17 22.16
C MET A 1 -12.00 29.17 21.36
N GLY A 2 -11.56 28.08 22.01
CA GLY A 2 -10.79 27.02 21.37
C GLY A 2 -11.73 25.92 20.90
N GLN A 3 -11.88 25.78 19.59
CA GLN A 3 -12.36 24.57 18.93
C GLN A 3 -11.58 24.38 17.64
N ILE A 4 -10.31 23.97 17.78
CA ILE A 4 -9.54 23.31 16.73
C ILE A 4 -9.88 21.81 16.75
N SER A 5 -11.13 21.50 16.47
CA SER A 5 -11.64 20.13 16.46
C SER A 5 -11.34 19.49 15.09
N GLY A 6 -10.39 18.54 15.06
CA GLY A 6 -10.40 17.41 14.09
C GLY A 6 -9.53 17.49 12.81
N HIS A 7 -9.05 18.64 12.36
CA HIS A 7 -8.46 18.75 11.01
C HIS A 7 -7.07 18.11 10.83
N ASN A 8 -6.28 17.96 11.89
CA ASN A 8 -4.88 17.49 11.77
C ASN A 8 -4.75 15.96 11.61
N PHE A 9 -5.65 15.16 12.17
CA PHE A 9 -5.51 13.70 12.13
C PHE A 9 -5.80 13.14 10.74
N ASN A 10 -6.71 13.75 9.98
CA ASN A 10 -7.12 13.26 8.66
C ASN A 10 -6.00 13.43 7.62
N PHE A 11 -5.34 14.59 7.58
CA PHE A 11 -4.19 14.84 6.70
C PHE A 11 -2.98 13.95 7.04
N ASN A 12 -2.64 13.79 8.33
CA ASN A 12 -1.54 12.92 8.72
C ASN A 12 -1.82 11.46 8.36
N LEU A 13 -3.02 10.95 8.62
CA LEU A 13 -3.38 9.57 8.29
C LEU A 13 -3.44 9.34 6.78
N HIS A 14 -3.95 10.28 5.98
CA HIS A 14 -3.95 10.19 4.51
C HIS A 14 -2.53 10.16 3.95
N VAL A 15 -1.64 11.03 4.44
CA VAL A 15 -0.24 11.06 4.00
C VAL A 15 0.49 9.79 4.42
N ILE A 16 0.28 9.29 5.65
CA ILE A 16 0.91 8.05 6.15
C ILE A 16 0.42 6.83 5.35
N THR A 17 -0.89 6.71 5.11
CA THR A 17 -1.42 5.59 4.31
C THR A 17 -1.05 5.67 2.84
N GLY A 18 -1.06 6.87 2.25
CA GLY A 18 -0.60 7.10 0.89
C GLY A 18 0.88 6.81 0.70
N SER A 19 1.74 7.17 1.66
CA SER A 19 3.17 6.88 1.61
C SER A 19 3.48 5.39 1.80
N ILE A 20 2.74 4.68 2.66
CA ILE A 20 2.81 3.20 2.74
C ILE A 20 2.40 2.57 1.40
N ALA A 21 1.31 3.05 0.79
CA ALA A 21 0.86 2.54 -0.51
C ALA A 21 1.90 2.78 -1.61
N LEU A 22 2.52 3.97 -1.65
CA LEU A 22 3.56 4.33 -2.61
C LEU A 22 4.81 3.46 -2.44
N LEU A 23 5.29 3.29 -1.20
CA LEU A 23 6.43 2.42 -0.89
C LEU A 23 6.15 0.96 -1.29
N LEU A 24 4.96 0.46 -0.98
CA LEU A 24 4.56 -0.90 -1.34
C LEU A 24 4.51 -1.10 -2.86
N MET A 25 4.00 -0.10 -3.59
CA MET A 25 3.93 -0.14 -5.06
C MET A 25 5.32 -0.08 -5.70
N ALA A 26 6.23 0.74 -5.16
CA ALA A 26 7.63 0.77 -5.58
C ALA A 26 8.32 -0.59 -5.33
N PHE A 27 8.10 -1.19 -4.14
CA PHE A 27 8.66 -2.50 -3.81
C PHE A 27 8.13 -3.58 -4.76
N HIS A 28 6.84 -3.55 -5.10
CA HIS A 28 6.22 -4.44 -6.08
C HIS A 28 6.86 -4.30 -7.46
N ALA A 29 7.11 -3.07 -7.94
CA ALA A 29 7.71 -2.83 -9.25
C ALA A 29 9.15 -3.38 -9.33
N VAL A 30 9.96 -3.15 -8.30
CA VAL A 30 11.31 -3.71 -8.20
C VAL A 30 11.25 -5.24 -8.18
N TRP A 31 10.32 -5.82 -7.41
CA TRP A 31 10.14 -7.26 -7.33
C TRP A 31 9.73 -7.88 -8.66
N ALA A 32 8.76 -7.27 -9.35
CA ALA A 32 8.30 -7.70 -10.67
C ALA A 32 9.47 -7.71 -11.66
N THR A 33 10.33 -6.69 -11.61
CA THR A 33 11.54 -6.59 -12.43
C THR A 33 12.54 -7.72 -12.12
N VAL A 34 12.83 -7.99 -10.85
CA VAL A 34 13.71 -9.08 -10.42
C VAL A 34 13.18 -10.46 -10.85
N ILE A 35 11.86 -10.68 -10.76
CA ILE A 35 11.21 -11.93 -11.20
C ILE A 35 11.27 -12.10 -12.72
N LEU A 36 11.07 -11.02 -13.49
CA LEU A 36 11.15 -11.03 -14.95
C LEU A 36 12.56 -11.43 -15.43
N ILE A 37 13.59 -10.92 -14.76
CA ILE A 37 14.99 -11.26 -15.05
C ILE A 37 15.29 -12.71 -14.65
N LYS A 38 14.67 -13.21 -13.57
CA LYS A 38 14.82 -14.58 -13.08
C LYS A 38 13.97 -15.55 -13.92
N LYS A 39 14.41 -15.83 -15.15
CA LYS A 39 13.86 -16.82 -16.11
C LYS A 39 13.87 -18.28 -15.58
N ASN A 40 13.19 -18.56 -14.49
CA ASN A 40 13.18 -19.88 -13.86
C ASN A 40 11.76 -20.22 -13.42
N ASP A 41 11.26 -21.44 -13.67
CA ASP A 41 9.89 -21.87 -13.35
C ASP A 41 9.53 -21.70 -11.85
N ARG A 42 10.53 -21.75 -10.98
CA ARG A 42 10.37 -21.40 -9.55
C ARG A 42 9.92 -19.95 -9.33
N ALA A 43 10.34 -19.03 -10.19
CA ALA A 43 10.00 -17.60 -10.09
C ALA A 43 8.52 -17.34 -10.34
N LYS A 44 7.83 -18.12 -11.19
CA LYS A 44 6.37 -18.03 -11.35
C LYS A 44 5.62 -18.40 -10.07
N LYS A 45 6.03 -19.48 -9.39
CA LYS A 45 5.43 -19.88 -8.09
C LYS A 45 5.68 -18.83 -7.01
N THR A 46 6.90 -18.29 -6.95
CA THR A 46 7.22 -17.20 -6.02
C THR A 46 6.45 -15.93 -6.33
N PHE A 47 6.28 -15.57 -7.61
CA PHE A 47 5.51 -14.39 -8.05
C PHE A 47 4.07 -14.43 -7.54
N HIS A 48 3.40 -15.58 -7.71
CA HIS A 48 2.01 -15.69 -7.30
C HIS A 48 1.85 -15.56 -5.78
N LYS A 49 2.75 -16.19 -5.03
CA LYS A 49 2.79 -16.10 -3.56
C LYS A 49 3.14 -14.68 -3.08
N PHE A 50 4.00 -13.97 -3.81
CA PHE A 50 4.36 -12.58 -3.52
C PHE A 50 3.27 -11.58 -3.83
N SER A 51 2.61 -11.75 -4.98
CA SER A 51 1.50 -10.91 -5.39
C SER A 51 0.37 -10.97 -4.36
N ILE A 52 0.10 -12.15 -3.78
CA ILE A 52 -0.93 -12.31 -2.75
C ILE A 52 -0.57 -11.61 -1.44
N ILE A 53 0.71 -11.63 -1.04
CA ILE A 53 1.17 -10.94 0.18
C ILE A 53 1.07 -9.43 0.00
N VAL A 54 1.59 -8.90 -1.11
CA VAL A 54 1.52 -7.47 -1.43
C VAL A 54 0.08 -7.02 -1.55
N TRP A 55 -0.77 -7.80 -2.21
CA TRP A 55 -2.19 -7.49 -2.35
C TRP A 55 -2.91 -7.45 -0.99
N SER A 56 -2.65 -8.41 -0.10
CA SER A 56 -3.19 -8.38 1.27
C SER A 56 -2.67 -7.19 2.08
N ILE A 57 -1.38 -6.85 1.97
CA ILE A 57 -0.82 -5.67 2.64
C ILE A 57 -1.41 -4.39 2.07
N TRP A 58 -1.66 -4.33 0.76
CA TRP A 58 -2.26 -3.19 0.07
C TRP A 58 -3.74 -2.97 0.44
N LEU A 59 -4.43 -4.02 0.90
CA LEU A 59 -5.79 -3.91 1.42
C LEU A 59 -5.85 -2.98 2.65
N ILE A 60 -4.82 -2.99 3.51
CA ILE A 60 -4.75 -2.16 4.73
C ILE A 60 -4.84 -0.65 4.41
N PRO A 61 -3.95 -0.05 3.58
CA PRO A 61 -4.08 1.36 3.22
C PRO A 61 -5.34 1.65 2.40
N TYR A 62 -5.86 0.71 1.60
CA TYR A 62 -7.13 0.90 0.87
C TYR A 62 -8.33 1.05 1.82
N ILE A 63 -8.47 0.15 2.80
CA ILE A 63 -9.55 0.22 3.80
C ILE A 63 -9.43 1.48 4.65
N ILE A 64 -8.21 1.82 5.09
CA ILE A 64 -7.99 3.02 5.89
C ILE A 64 -8.28 4.28 5.06
N GLY A 65 -7.84 4.33 3.80
CA GLY A 65 -8.10 5.44 2.88
C GLY A 65 -9.60 5.66 2.62
N ILE A 66 -10.37 4.60 2.43
CA ILE A 66 -11.84 4.67 2.31
C ILE A 66 -12.46 5.19 3.61
N TYR A 67 -12.05 4.66 4.77
CA TYR A 67 -12.59 5.08 6.06
C TYR A 67 -12.35 6.58 6.34
N ILE A 68 -11.19 7.08 5.93
CA ILE A 68 -10.81 8.49 6.02
C ILE A 68 -11.62 9.33 5.02
N GLY A 69 -11.67 8.92 3.74
CA GLY A 69 -12.36 9.66 2.68
C GLY A 69 -13.89 9.71 2.85
N MET A 70 -14.49 8.74 3.52
CA MET A 70 -15.93 8.76 3.85
C MET A 70 -16.26 9.63 5.08
N LYS A 71 -15.27 10.03 5.87
CA LYS A 71 -15.43 10.93 7.03
C LYS A 71 -14.99 12.37 6.76
N GLY A 72 -14.57 12.68 5.53
CA GLY A 72 -14.26 14.02 5.03
C GLY A 72 -15.46 14.68 4.38
#